data_AF-A0A959WMA0-F1
#
_entry.id   AF-A0A959WMA0-F1
#
_cell.length_a   1.000
_cell.length_b   1.000
_cell.length_c   1.000
_cell.angle_alpha   90.00
_cell.angle_beta   90.00
_cell.angle_gamma   90.00
#
_symmetry.space_group_name_H-M   'P 1'
#
loop_
_entity.id
_entity.type
_entity.pdbx_description
1 polymer ?
#
loop_
_entity_poly.entity_id
_entity_poly.type
_entity_poly.pdbx_seq_one_letter_code
_entity_poly.pdbx_strand_id
1 'polypeptide(L)'
;MFDLSPIQVLIVLAIALVVFGPKRLPEMARGIGKGLREFKEGITADEPAAPRTRTGDDVPPAALESPAEPVDEDLDGLIVPGDQHPGSSRD
;
A
#
# COMPACT_ATOMS: atom_id res chain seq x y z
N MET A 1 -20.63 9.26 -30.80
CA MET A 1 -20.08 10.00 -29.64
C MET A 1 -18.97 9.11 -29.10
N PHE A 2 -17.72 9.57 -28.97
CA PHE A 2 -16.58 8.67 -28.74
C PHE A 2 -16.72 7.90 -27.43
N ASP A 3 -16.87 6.59 -27.52
CA ASP A 3 -16.83 5.69 -26.36
C ASP A 3 -15.37 5.61 -25.89
N LEU A 4 -15.05 6.45 -24.89
CA LEU A 4 -13.74 6.54 -24.26
C LEU A 4 -13.48 5.26 -23.45
N SER A 5 -13.28 4.17 -24.17
CA SER A 5 -13.04 2.86 -23.59
C SER A 5 -11.68 2.87 -22.88
N PRO A 6 -11.55 2.30 -21.69
CA PRO A 6 -10.27 2.14 -20.99
C PRO A 6 -9.17 1.55 -21.88
N ILE A 7 -9.55 0.68 -22.83
CA ILE A 7 -8.65 0.10 -23.83
C ILE A 7 -8.05 1.15 -24.76
N GLN A 8 -8.84 2.13 -25.23
CA GLN A 8 -8.33 3.19 -26.11
C GLN A 8 -7.32 4.08 -25.38
N VAL A 9 -7.62 4.43 -24.12
CA VAL A 9 -6.72 5.19 -23.26
C VAL A 9 -5.40 4.42 -23.06
N LEU A 10 -5.47 3.10 -22.85
CA LEU A 10 -4.30 2.25 -22.67
C LEU A 10 -3.42 2.18 -23.94
N ILE A 11 -4.02 2.13 -25.13
CA ILE A 11 -3.29 2.14 -26.41
C ILE A 11 -2.54 3.47 -26.60
N VAL A 12 -3.21 4.60 -26.35
CA VAL A 12 -2.59 5.93 -26.45
C VAL A 12 -1.45 6.07 -25.43
N LEU A 13 -1.67 5.60 -24.20
CA LEU A 13 -0.64 5.57 -23.16
C LEU A 13 0.56 4.72 -23.58
N ALA A 14 0.34 3.55 -24.19
CA ALA A 14 1.42 2.69 -24.68
C ALA A 14 2.27 3.41 -25.74
N ILE A 15 1.65 4.10 -26.71
CA ILE A 15 2.38 4.88 -27.71
C ILE A 15 3.14 6.04 -27.05
N ALA A 16 2.51 6.76 -26.11
CA ALA A 16 3.16 7.82 -25.35
C ALA A 16 4.37 7.30 -24.56
N LEU A 17 4.28 6.11 -23.96
CA LEU A 17 5.39 5.45 -23.26
C LEU A 17 6.52 5.04 -24.20
N VAL A 18 6.25 4.73 -25.46
CA VAL A 18 7.30 4.45 -26.45
C VAL A 18 8.03 5.75 -26.84
N VAL A 19 7.30 6.85 -27.03
CA VAL A 19 7.87 8.14 -27.43
C VAL A 19 8.62 8.81 -26.27
N PHE A 20 7.99 8.88 -25.10
CA PHE A 20 8.54 9.55 -23.92
C PHE A 20 9.37 8.61 -23.04
N GLY A 21 9.12 7.30 -23.07
CA GLY A 21 9.75 6.32 -22.21
C GLY A 21 9.01 6.12 -20.88
N PRO A 22 8.97 4.88 -20.34
CA PRO A 22 8.25 4.57 -19.09
C PRO A 22 8.84 5.22 -17.85
N LYS A 23 10.10 5.68 -17.91
CA LYS A 23 10.75 6.40 -16.81
C LYS A 23 10.40 7.89 -16.76
N ARG A 24 10.08 8.51 -17.90
CA ARG A 24 9.80 9.95 -17.99
C ARG A 24 8.41 10.33 -17.48
N LEU A 25 7.42 9.46 -17.71
CA LEU A 25 6.05 9.70 -17.28
C LEU A 25 5.91 9.88 -15.75
N PRO A 26 6.45 8.98 -14.89
CA PRO A 26 6.41 9.17 -13.44
C PRO A 26 7.30 10.33 -12.96
N GLU A 27 8.43 10.57 -13.63
CA GLU A 27 9.33 11.70 -13.32
C GLU A 27 8.62 13.04 -13.52
N MET A 28 7.94 13.22 -14.66
CA MET A 28 7.15 14.42 -14.96
C MET A 28 5.91 14.52 -14.05
N ALA A 29 5.22 13.41 -13.80
CA ALA A 29 4.04 13.39 -12.93
C ALA A 29 4.36 13.78 -11.48
N ARG A 30 5.55 13.41 -10.95
CA ARG A 30 6.00 13.84 -9.62
C ARG A 30 6.15 15.36 -9.54
N GLY A 31 6.75 15.98 -10.55
CA GLY A 31 6.90 17.44 -10.62
C GLY A 31 5.55 18.16 -10.72
N ILE A 32 4.69 17.71 -11.64
CA ILE A 32 3.34 18.26 -11.83
C ILE A 32 2.48 18.05 -10.57
N GLY A 33 2.54 16.87 -9.96
CA GLY A 33 1.77 16.53 -8.77
C GLY A 33 2.16 17.38 -7.56
N LYS A 34 3.45 17.69 -7.39
CA LYS A 34 3.92 18.62 -6.37
C LYS A 34 3.39 20.03 -6.62
N GLY A 35 3.49 20.53 -7.84
CA GLY A 35 2.95 21.86 -8.20
C GLY A 35 1.43 21.95 -8.02
N LEU A 36 0.69 20.91 -8.39
CA LEU A 36 -0.77 20.87 -8.19
C LEU A 36 -1.15 20.80 -6.71
N ARG A 37 -0.35 20.12 -5.87
CA ARG A 37 -0.54 20.08 -4.42
C ARG A 37 -0.35 21.45 -3.79
N GLU A 38 0.75 22.12 -4.12
CA GLU A 38 1.03 23.48 -3.63
C GLU A 38 -0.02 24.48 -4.13
N PHE A 39 -0.47 24.36 -5.39
CA PHE A 39 -1.57 25.14 -5.93
C PHE A 39 -2.87 24.90 -5.17
N LYS A 40 -3.21 23.64 -4.89
CA LYS A 40 -4.40 23.28 -4.12
C LYS A 40 -4.35 23.82 -2.70
N GLU A 41 -3.21 23.70 -2.03
CA GLU A 41 -2.99 24.21 -0.68
C GLU A 41 -3.16 25.75 -0.64
N GLY A 42 -2.65 26.46 -1.65
CA GLY A 42 -2.83 27.91 -1.79
C GLY A 42 -4.28 28.36 -2.01
N ILE A 43 -5.08 27.59 -2.77
CA ILE A 43 -6.51 27.92 -2.99
C ILE A 43 -7.42 27.47 -1.84
N THR A 44 -7.01 26.49 -1.04
CA THR A 44 -7.80 25.97 0.11
C THR A 44 -7.45 26.66 1.43
N ALA A 45 -6.52 27.62 1.44
CA ALA A 45 -6.07 28.33 2.64
C ALA A 45 -7.18 29.12 3.39
N ASP A 46 -8.34 29.36 2.76
CA ASP A 46 -9.53 29.97 3.39
C ASP A 46 -10.41 28.97 4.17
N GLU A 47 -10.13 27.66 4.10
CA GLU A 47 -10.87 26.62 4.84
C GLU A 47 -9.95 25.98 5.91
N PRO A 48 -10.38 25.89 7.19
CA PRO A 48 -9.52 25.39 8.27
C PRO A 48 -9.09 23.94 7.98
N ALA A 49 -7.81 23.78 7.62
CA ALA A 49 -7.27 22.56 7.07
C ALA A 49 -7.15 21.42 8.10
N ALA A 50 -7.80 20.29 7.82
CA ALA A 50 -7.58 19.04 8.55
C ALA A 50 -6.13 18.52 8.32
N PRO A 51 -5.45 18.00 9.34
CA PRO A 51 -4.07 17.50 9.25
C PRO A 51 -3.92 16.44 8.17
N ARG A 52 -3.04 16.65 7.18
CA ARG A 52 -2.68 15.61 6.20
C ARG A 52 -1.17 15.41 6.13
N THR A 53 -0.83 14.13 6.25
CA THR A 53 0.49 13.52 6.35
C THR A 53 1.44 13.95 5.22
N ARG A 54 2.65 14.33 5.62
CA ARG A 54 3.81 14.52 4.76
C ARG A 54 4.28 13.14 4.29
N THR A 55 3.83 12.69 3.12
CA THR A 55 4.42 11.53 2.43
C THR A 55 5.09 12.07 1.17
N GLY A 56 6.42 12.08 1.18
CA GLY A 56 7.24 12.65 0.11
C GLY A 56 8.67 12.16 0.11
N ASP A 57 9.22 11.72 1.24
CA ASP A 57 10.56 11.17 1.33
C ASP A 57 10.50 9.86 2.14
N ASP A 58 11.15 8.81 1.64
CA ASP A 58 11.24 7.43 2.17
C ASP A 58 10.02 6.51 2.01
N VAL A 59 9.83 5.99 0.80
CA VAL A 59 9.35 4.60 0.64
C VAL A 59 10.44 3.81 -0.09
N PRO A 60 11.24 2.99 0.62
CA PRO A 60 12.12 2.01 -0.01
C PRO A 60 11.28 1.11 -0.94
N PRO A 61 11.67 0.90 -2.21
CA PRO A 61 10.90 0.14 -3.20
C PRO A 61 10.86 -1.39 -2.94
N ALA A 62 11.00 -1.83 -1.69
CA ALA A 62 11.20 -3.24 -1.31
C ALA A 62 10.11 -3.84 -0.39
N ALA A 63 9.03 -3.11 -0.06
CA ALA A 63 7.99 -3.63 0.85
C ALA A 63 6.81 -4.34 0.15
N LEU A 64 6.89 -4.61 -1.17
CA LEU A 64 5.91 -5.47 -1.85
C LEU A 64 6.31 -6.96 -1.87
N GLU A 65 7.41 -7.33 -1.21
CA GLU A 65 7.62 -8.73 -0.83
C GLU A 65 6.77 -9.03 0.41
N SER A 66 5.51 -9.35 0.10
CA SER A 66 4.50 -9.93 0.96
C SER A 66 5.11 -10.83 2.04
N PRO A 67 4.83 -10.60 3.34
CA PRO A 67 4.70 -11.69 4.29
C PRO A 67 3.65 -12.65 3.73
N ALA A 68 4.09 -13.76 3.16
CA ALA A 68 3.24 -14.93 3.07
C ALA A 68 3.11 -15.43 4.52
N GLU A 69 2.06 -15.02 5.22
CA GLU A 69 1.58 -15.73 6.40
C GLU A 69 1.38 -17.21 5.99
N PRO A 70 2.10 -18.19 6.56
CA PRO A 70 1.49 -19.49 6.73
C PRO A 70 0.35 -19.27 7.73
N VAL A 71 -0.87 -19.36 7.23
CA VAL A 71 -2.07 -19.47 8.04
C VAL A 71 -1.88 -20.71 8.91
N ASP A 72 -1.67 -20.51 10.21
CA ASP A 72 -1.74 -21.58 11.21
C ASP A 72 -3.21 -22.04 11.33
N GLU A 73 -3.69 -22.75 10.31
CA GLU A 73 -4.84 -23.64 10.39
C GLU A 73 -4.32 -24.96 10.95
N ASP A 74 -4.41 -25.13 12.27
CA ASP A 74 -4.85 -26.37 12.91
C ASP A 74 -4.93 -26.15 14.42
N LEU A 75 -6.11 -25.71 14.83
CA LEU A 75 -6.64 -25.92 16.16
C LEU A 75 -6.86 -27.43 16.38
N ASP A 76 -5.78 -28.19 16.56
CA ASP A 76 -5.83 -29.59 16.94
C ASP A 76 -5.08 -29.80 18.26
N GLY A 77 -5.81 -30.19 19.30
CA GLY A 77 -5.21 -30.76 20.51
C GLY A 77 -5.36 -29.90 21.77
N LEU A 78 -6.60 -29.55 22.10
CA LEU A 78 -7.02 -29.53 23.50
C LEU A 78 -6.76 -30.92 24.12
N ILE A 79 -5.55 -31.16 24.63
CA ILE A 79 -5.24 -32.22 25.60
C ILE A 79 -4.18 -31.68 26.56
N VAL A 80 -4.63 -30.97 27.60
CA VAL A 80 -3.97 -30.94 28.92
C VAL A 80 -4.92 -31.73 29.81
N PRO A 81 -4.53 -32.93 30.31
CA PRO A 81 -4.06 -32.97 31.70
C PRO A 81 -3.08 -34.12 31.98
N GLY A 82 -1.85 -33.77 32.32
CA GLY A 82 -0.81 -34.71 32.76
C GLY A 82 -0.08 -34.18 33.99
N ASP A 83 -0.72 -33.34 34.79
CA ASP A 83 -0.33 -32.92 36.13
C ASP A 83 -0.66 -34.00 37.17
N GLN A 84 -0.10 -35.21 36.99
CA GLN A 84 -0.09 -36.21 38.05
C GLN A 84 1.10 -35.95 38.96
N HIS A 85 0.96 -34.93 39.81
CA HIS A 85 1.63 -34.86 41.10
C HIS A 85 0.68 -35.35 42.20
N PRO A 86 0.77 -36.61 42.64
CA PRO A 86 0.39 -36.97 43.99
C PRO A 86 1.66 -37.21 44.80
N GLY A 87 2.01 -36.21 45.60
CA GLY A 87 2.81 -36.46 46.79
C GLY A 87 2.04 -37.32 47.80
N SER A 88 2.79 -37.83 48.77
CA SER A 88 2.33 -38.17 50.12
C SER A 88 1.54 -39.48 50.31
N SER A 89 2.19 -40.35 51.09
CA SER A 89 1.62 -41.09 52.22
C SER A 89 0.60 -42.21 51.98
N ARG A 90 1.09 -43.44 52.13
CA ARG A 90 0.51 -44.49 52.99
C ARG A 90 1.70 -45.15 53.69
N ASP A 91 2.10 -44.70 54.88
CA ASP A 91 1.59 -45.16 56.20
C ASP A 91 0.07 -45.14 56.43
#